data_AF-A0A7J9BDB0-F1
#
_entry.id   AF-A0A7J9BDB0-F1
#
_cell.length_a   1.000
_cell.length_b   1.000
_cell.length_c   1.000
_cell.angle_alpha   90.00
_cell.angle_beta   90.00
_cell.angle_gamma   90.00
#
_symmetry.space_group_name_H-M   'P 1'
#
loop_
_entity.id
_entity.type
_entity.pdbx_description
1 polymer ?
#
loop_
_entity_poly.entity_id
_entity_poly.type
_entity_poly.pdbx_seq_one_letter_code
_entity_poly.pdbx_strand_id
1 'polypeptide(L)'
;MGHDQLLMNAKISSIRQNFRRDCLRCGASVETLIQALKDYPTARAILTLGGLDGRLLDKDYLNCVDWLEDVRRILDRKVVEDFITTLWNSWNNHNNFVFYGKKDEAHVVWDSTKTFCRDF
;
A
#
# COMPACT_ATOMS: atom_id res chain seq x y z
N MET A 1 6.25 21.88 19.30
CA MET A 1 6.15 21.14 18.02
C MET A 1 7.24 20.06 17.82
N GLY A 2 8.23 19.87 18.70
CA GLY A 2 9.32 18.88 18.47
C GLY A 2 9.14 17.48 19.07
N HIS A 3 8.25 17.30 20.06
CA HIS A 3 8.12 16.01 20.77
C HIS A 3 7.33 14.95 19.99
N ASP A 4 6.30 15.35 19.24
CA ASP A 4 5.45 14.40 18.50
C ASP A 4 6.17 13.76 17.30
N GLN A 5 7.08 14.49 16.67
CA GLN A 5 7.82 14.00 15.50
C GLN A 5 8.92 13.01 15.89
N LEU A 6 9.57 13.22 17.04
CA LEU A 6 10.50 12.27 17.65
C LEU A 6 9.80 10.96 18.04
N LEU A 7 8.60 11.05 18.63
CA LEU A 7 7.80 9.88 18.99
C LEU A 7 7.36 9.08 17.76
N MET A 8 6.97 9.77 16.68
CA MET A 8 6.56 9.15 15.43
C MET A 8 7.74 8.41 14.75
N ASN A 9 8.91 9.03 14.67
CA ASN A 9 10.11 8.42 14.08
C ASN A 9 10.61 7.20 14.87
N ALA A 10 10.52 7.25 16.21
CA ALA A 10 10.83 6.12 17.08
C ALA A 10 9.86 4.94 16.87
N LYS A 11 8.56 5.22 16.71
CA LYS A 11 7.55 4.20 16.40
C LYS A 11 7.78 3.56 15.02
N ILE A 12 8.09 4.36 14.00
CA ILE A 12 8.42 3.87 12.65
C ILE A 12 9.67 2.99 12.68
N SER A 13 10.71 3.39 13.42
CA SER A 13 11.94 2.60 13.57
C SER A 13 11.71 1.25 14.26
N SER A 14 10.83 1.20 15.27
CA SER A 14 10.43 -0.05 15.95
C SER A 14 9.66 -0.99 15.02
N ILE A 15 8.81 -0.45 14.14
CA ILE A 15 8.10 -1.22 13.11
C ILE A 15 9.11 -1.78 12.09
N ARG A 16 10.07 -0.96 11.63
CA ARG A 16 11.13 -1.38 10.68
C ARG A 16 11.95 -2.56 11.22
N GLN A 17 12.27 -2.59 12.52
CA GLN A 17 13.07 -3.67 13.12
C GLN A 17 12.32 -5.00 13.24
N ASN A 18 11.00 -4.97 13.39
CA ASN A 18 10.17 -6.15 13.62
C ASN A 18 9.40 -6.62 12.38
N PHE A 19 9.64 -5.99 11.22
CA PHE A 19 9.03 -6.41 9.97
C PHE A 19 9.61 -7.75 9.54
N ARG A 20 8.94 -8.84 9.91
CA ARG A 20 9.24 -10.16 9.35
C ARG A 20 9.04 -10.07 7.85
N ARG A 21 10.04 -10.53 7.11
CA ARG A 21 9.94 -10.63 5.66
C ARG A 21 8.91 -11.72 5.34
N ASP A 22 8.95 -12.84 6.04
CA ASP A 22 8.09 -14.00 5.80
C ASP A 22 6.60 -13.73 6.04
N CYS A 23 5.77 -14.13 5.08
CA CYS A 23 4.32 -14.11 5.26
C CYS A 23 3.95 -15.11 6.36
N LEU A 24 3.50 -14.60 7.51
CA LEU A 24 3.07 -15.41 8.66
C LEU A 24 1.93 -16.39 8.35
N ARG A 25 1.26 -16.20 7.21
CA ARG A 25 0.08 -16.98 6.82
C ARG A 25 0.39 -18.17 5.90
N CYS A 26 1.45 -18.10 5.09
CA CYS A 26 1.80 -19.19 4.15
C CYS A 26 3.28 -19.62 4.16
N GLY A 27 4.17 -18.92 4.89
CA GLY A 27 5.58 -19.29 5.02
C GLY A 27 6.40 -19.24 3.72
N ALA A 28 5.81 -18.77 2.62
CA ALA A 28 6.50 -18.61 1.34
C ALA A 28 7.57 -17.51 1.42
N SER A 29 8.59 -17.62 0.56
CA SER A 29 9.63 -16.61 0.35
C SER A 29 9.02 -15.35 -0.28
N VAL A 30 8.34 -14.60 0.56
CA VAL A 30 8.12 -13.16 0.57
C VAL A 30 7.96 -12.53 -0.80
N GLU A 31 6.74 -12.58 -1.31
CA GLU A 31 6.26 -11.38 -1.98
C GLU A 31 6.34 -10.26 -0.93
N THR A 32 7.29 -9.35 -1.13
CA THR A 32 7.46 -8.20 -0.25
C THR A 32 6.16 -7.39 -0.24
N LEU A 33 5.85 -6.73 0.87
CA LEU A 33 4.64 -5.89 0.94
C LEU A 33 4.62 -4.87 -0.22
N ILE A 34 5.79 -4.41 -0.67
CA ILE A 34 5.89 -3.54 -1.84
C ILE A 34 5.52 -4.25 -3.13
N GLN A 35 5.96 -5.50 -3.36
CA GLN A 35 5.55 -6.25 -4.54
C GLN A 35 4.04 -6.43 -4.61
N ALA A 36 3.40 -6.84 -3.51
CA ALA A 36 1.95 -7.03 -3.51
C ALA A 36 1.14 -5.73 -3.68
N LEU A 37 1.65 -4.62 -3.15
CA LEU A 37 0.95 -3.32 -3.15
C LEU A 37 1.25 -2.47 -4.37
N LYS A 38 2.42 -2.62 -4.98
CA LYS A 38 2.95 -1.76 -6.04
C LYS A 38 3.20 -2.52 -7.34
N ASP A 39 3.83 -3.69 -7.26
CA ASP A 39 4.32 -4.41 -8.45
C ASP A 39 3.35 -5.49 -8.95
N TYR A 40 2.39 -5.92 -8.12
CA TYR A 40 1.35 -6.85 -8.49
C TYR A 40 0.51 -6.25 -9.63
N PRO A 41 0.28 -6.95 -10.74
CA PRO A 41 -0.29 -6.35 -11.96
C PRO A 41 -1.61 -5.59 -11.74
N THR A 42 -2.50 -6.13 -10.90
CA THR A 42 -3.77 -5.48 -10.60
C THR A 42 -3.57 -4.24 -9.71
N ALA A 43 -2.71 -4.32 -8.69
CA ALA A 43 -2.43 -3.18 -7.82
C ALA A 43 -1.74 -2.06 -8.62
N ARG A 44 -0.74 -2.40 -9.45
CA ARG A 44 -0.07 -1.47 -10.35
C ARG A 44 -1.04 -0.78 -11.30
N ALA A 45 -1.98 -1.53 -11.88
CA ALA A 45 -3.01 -0.98 -12.76
C ALA A 45 -3.94 -0.02 -12.00
N ILE A 46 -4.40 -0.38 -10.80
CA ILE A 46 -5.21 0.49 -9.94
C ILE A 46 -4.47 1.80 -9.64
N LEU A 47 -3.21 1.73 -9.23
CA LEU A 47 -2.40 2.91 -8.90
C LEU A 47 -2.14 3.79 -10.13
N THR A 48 -1.93 3.19 -11.30
CA THR A 48 -1.77 3.92 -12.56
C THR A 48 -3.08 4.62 -12.96
N LEU A 49 -4.22 3.94 -12.84
CA LEU A 49 -5.55 4.51 -13.10
C LEU A 49 -5.91 5.62 -12.11
N GLY A 50 -5.45 5.51 -10.86
CA GLY A 50 -5.57 6.54 -9.83
C GLY A 50 -4.65 7.75 -10.04
N GLY A 51 -3.81 7.75 -11.09
CA GLY A 51 -2.94 8.87 -11.43
C GLY A 51 -1.69 9.00 -10.55
N LEU A 52 -1.24 7.91 -9.91
CA LEU A 52 0.00 7.95 -9.12
C LEU A 52 1.19 8.29 -10.04
N ASP A 53 2.08 9.16 -9.57
CA ASP A 53 3.29 9.54 -10.31
C ASP A 53 4.11 8.29 -10.67
N GLY A 54 4.44 8.13 -11.95
CA GLY A 54 5.23 7.02 -12.46
C GLY A 54 6.58 6.87 -11.74
N ARG A 55 7.17 7.96 -11.24
CA ARG A 55 8.41 7.92 -10.44
C ARG A 55 8.23 7.14 -9.14
N LEU A 56 7.05 7.21 -8.51
CA LEU A 56 6.72 6.42 -7.32
C LEU A 56 6.45 4.95 -7.66
N LEU A 57 6.04 4.65 -8.90
CA LEU A 57 5.81 3.29 -9.41
C LEU A 57 7.06 2.62 -9.96
N ASP A 58 8.05 3.38 -10.41
CA ASP A 58 9.22 2.84 -11.11
C ASP A 58 10.48 2.85 -10.25
N LYS A 59 10.54 3.72 -9.24
CA LYS A 59 11.67 3.73 -8.29
C LYS A 59 11.76 2.40 -7.54
N ASP A 60 12.96 1.87 -7.47
CA ASP A 60 13.27 0.67 -6.70
C ASP A 60 13.35 1.03 -5.21
N TYR A 61 12.51 0.39 -4.41
CA TYR A 61 12.36 0.67 -2.99
C TYR A 61 12.66 -0.61 -2.22
N LEU A 62 13.63 -0.53 -1.31
CA LEU A 62 14.05 -1.67 -0.51
C LEU A 62 12.96 -2.14 0.47
N ASN A 63 12.08 -1.24 0.90
CA ASN A 63 10.95 -1.56 1.77
C ASN A 63 9.75 -0.62 1.53
N CYS A 64 8.57 -1.08 1.97
CA CYS A 64 7.32 -0.34 1.83
C CYS A 64 7.27 0.98 2.62
N VAL A 65 8.00 1.09 3.73
CA VAL A 65 7.98 2.30 4.57
C VAL A 65 8.63 3.46 3.82
N ASP A 66 9.78 3.23 3.18
CA ASP A 66 10.48 4.26 2.41
C ASP A 66 9.65 4.72 1.21
N TRP A 67 8.89 3.80 0.60
CA TRP A 67 7.92 4.15 -0.44
C TRP A 67 6.78 5.03 0.09
N LEU A 68 6.15 4.64 1.20
CA LEU A 68 5.07 5.40 1.81
C LEU A 68 5.52 6.78 2.32
N GLU A 69 6.75 6.90 2.82
CA GLU A 69 7.34 8.18 3.20
C GLU A 69 7.50 9.12 1.99
N ASP A 70 7.96 8.61 0.84
CA ASP A 70 8.05 9.39 -0.39
C ASP A 70 6.67 9.77 -0.94
N VAL A 71 5.69 8.85 -0.90
CA VAL A 71 4.30 9.16 -1.25
C VAL A 71 3.77 10.32 -0.41
N ARG A 72 3.96 10.28 0.92
CA ARG A 72 3.52 11.32 1.85
C ARG A 72 4.21 12.67 1.61
N ARG A 73 5.43 12.68 1.06
CA ARG A 73 6.14 13.92 0.72
C ARG A 73 5.59 14.59 -0.53
N ILE A 74 5.00 13.82 -1.44
CA ILE A 74 4.54 14.29 -2.75
C ILE A 74 3.04 14.59 -2.74
N LEU A 75 2.25 13.74 -2.08
CA LEU A 75 0.80 13.86 -2.05
C LEU A 75 0.33 14.69 -0.85
N ASP A 76 -0.76 15.44 -1.03
CA ASP A 76 -1.44 16.08 0.08
C ASP A 76 -2.08 15.05 1.01
N ARG A 77 -2.37 15.47 2.24
CA ARG A 77 -2.87 14.56 3.29
C ARG A 77 -4.13 13.80 2.87
N LYS A 78 -5.08 14.47 2.19
CA LYS A 78 -6.35 13.83 1.82
C LYS A 78 -6.10 12.75 0.75
N VAL A 79 -5.26 13.07 -0.23
CA VAL A 79 -4.88 12.09 -1.26
C VAL A 79 -4.06 10.93 -0.68
N VAL A 80 -3.26 11.14 0.37
CA VAL A 80 -2.59 10.04 1.09
C VAL A 80 -3.60 9.10 1.76
N GLU A 81 -4.69 9.61 2.34
CA GLU A 81 -5.74 8.79 2.97
C GLU A 81 -6.46 7.92 1.92
N ASP A 82 -6.82 8.50 0.78
CA ASP A 82 -7.43 7.78 -0.36
C ASP A 82 -6.46 6.74 -0.94
N PHE A 83 -5.17 7.08 -1.02
CA PHE A 83 -4.11 6.18 -1.45
C PHE A 83 -3.96 4.96 -0.53
N ILE A 84 -3.89 5.16 0.79
CA ILE A 84 -3.80 4.06 1.76
C ILE A 84 -5.02 3.14 1.68
N THR A 85 -6.22 3.73 1.51
CA THR A 85 -7.46 2.96 1.31
C THR A 85 -7.41 2.10 0.04
N THR A 86 -6.92 2.66 -1.06
CA THR A 86 -6.72 1.96 -2.34
C THR A 86 -5.74 0.78 -2.19
N LEU A 87 -4.64 0.98 -1.47
CA LEU A 87 -3.67 -0.07 -1.17
C LEU A 87 -4.28 -1.20 -0.34
N TRP A 88 -5.05 -0.85 0.69
CA TRP A 88 -5.73 -1.82 1.54
C TRP A 88 -6.72 -2.68 0.74
N ASN A 89 -7.52 -2.07 -0.13
CA ASN A 89 -8.46 -2.78 -0.99
C ASN A 89 -7.74 -3.70 -2.00
N SER A 90 -6.63 -3.23 -2.57
CA SER A 90 -5.80 -4.04 -3.47
C SER A 90 -5.21 -5.27 -2.77
N TRP A 91 -4.70 -5.08 -1.56
CA TRP A 91 -4.18 -6.16 -0.71
C TRP A 91 -5.27 -7.18 -0.32
N ASN A 92 -6.46 -6.70 0.06
CA ASN A 92 -7.59 -7.58 0.38
C ASN A 92 -8.05 -8.38 -0.84
N ASN A 93 -8.16 -7.76 -2.00
CA ASN A 93 -8.52 -8.46 -3.24
C ASN A 93 -7.48 -9.55 -3.59
N HIS A 94 -6.18 -9.22 -3.48
CA HIS A 94 -5.11 -10.19 -3.68
C HIS A 94 -5.23 -11.37 -2.69
N ASN A 95 -5.41 -11.10 -1.40
CA ASN A 95 -5.58 -12.15 -0.40
C ASN A 95 -6.83 -13.00 -0.66
N ASN A 96 -7.95 -12.39 -1.06
CA ASN A 96 -9.15 -13.12 -1.38
C ASN A 96 -8.92 -14.09 -2.56
N PHE A 97 -8.13 -13.69 -3.54
CA PHE A 97 -7.73 -14.58 -4.62
C PHE A 97 -6.85 -15.72 -4.12
N VAL A 98 -5.81 -15.42 -3.34
CA VAL A 98 -4.87 -16.43 -2.82
C VAL A 98 -5.57 -17.47 -1.93
N PHE A 99 -6.52 -17.05 -1.09
CA PHE A 99 -7.16 -17.94 -0.11
C PHE A 99 -8.50 -18.53 -0.56
N TYR A 100 -9.23 -17.85 -1.44
CA TYR A 100 -10.59 -18.26 -1.83
C TYR A 100 -10.78 -18.39 -3.34
N GLY A 101 -9.76 -18.12 -4.16
CA GLY A 101 -9.82 -18.20 -5.62
C GLY A 101 -10.70 -17.15 -6.30
N LYS A 102 -11.19 -16.14 -5.55
CA LYS A 102 -12.04 -15.06 -6.08
C LYS A 102 -11.22 -13.78 -6.23
N LYS A 103 -11.23 -13.21 -7.44
CA LYS A 103 -10.49 -11.98 -7.78
C LYS A 103 -11.44 -10.98 -8.42
N ASP A 104 -11.54 -9.79 -7.83
CA ASP A 104 -12.24 -8.66 -8.41
C ASP A 104 -11.34 -7.92 -9.40
N GLU A 105 -11.95 -7.37 -10.45
CA GLU A 105 -11.24 -6.58 -11.45
C GLU A 105 -10.77 -5.23 -10.88
N ALA A 106 -9.71 -4.66 -11.46
CA ALA A 106 -9.11 -3.41 -11.00
C ALA A 106 -10.12 -2.25 -10.87
N HIS A 107 -11.03 -2.14 -11.83
CA HIS A 107 -12.05 -1.09 -11.84
C HIS A 107 -13.07 -1.26 -10.71
N VAL A 108 -13.43 -2.50 -10.34
CA VAL A 108 -14.33 -2.82 -9.23
C VAL A 108 -13.70 -2.46 -7.89
N VAL A 109 -12.42 -2.78 -7.71
CA VAL A 109 -11.65 -2.41 -6.50
C VAL A 109 -11.48 -0.89 -6.39
N TRP A 110 -11.29 -0.21 -7.52
CA TRP A 110 -11.18 1.25 -7.57
C TRP A 110 -12.51 1.95 -7.25
N ASP A 111 -13.63 1.50 -7.83
CA ASP A 111 -14.92 2.15 -7.63
C ASP A 111 -15.51 1.89 -6.23
N SER A 112 -15.22 0.73 -5.63
CA SER A 112 -15.52 0.49 -4.21
C SER A 112 -14.75 1.46 -3.29
N THR A 113 -13.55 1.87 -3.67
CA THR A 113 -12.76 2.87 -2.93
C THR A 113 -13.40 4.27 -2.99
N LYS A 114 -13.90 4.69 -4.16
CA LYS A 114 -14.64 5.97 -4.30
C LYS A 114 -15.92 6.02 -3.47
N THR A 115 -16.58 4.87 -3.33
CA THR A 115 -17.81 4.77 -2.54
C THR A 115 -17.49 4.96 -1.05
N PHE A 116 -16.40 4.34 -0.58
CA PHE A 116 -15.94 4.46 0.80
C PHE A 116 -15.47 5.88 1.18
N CYS A 117 -14.82 6.61 0.26
CA CYS A 117 -14.42 8.01 0.47
C CYS A 117 -15.60 9.00 0.45
N ARG A 118 -16.78 8.58 0.01
CA ARG A 118 -17.98 9.43 -0.04
C ARG A 118 -18.79 9.41 1.27
N ASP A 119 -18.54 8.40 2.11
CA ASP A 119 -19.26 8.15 3.36
C ASP A 119 -18.53 8.70 4.62
N PHE A 120 -17.46 9.48 4.42
CA PHE A 120 -16.70 10.23 5.45
C PHE A 120 -16.70 11.73 5.14
#